data_AF-A0A9D1W6L1-F1
#
_entry.id   AF-A0A9D1W6L1-F1
#
_cell.length_a   1.000
_cell.length_b   1.000
_cell.length_c   1.000
_cell.angle_alpha   90.00
_cell.angle_beta   90.00
_cell.angle_gamma   90.00
#
_symmetry.space_group_name_H-M   'P 1'
#
loop_
_entity.id
_entity.type
_entity.pdbx_description
1 polymer ?
#
loop_
_entity_poly.entity_id
_entity_poly.type
_entity_poly.pdbx_seq_one_letter_code
_entity_poly.pdbx_strand_id
1 'polypeptide(L)'
;IQAIDFGRETVLKGTKAGHTINITTYRLDERSVKKPTYIEYEFQHKGKNYAYGFTLNSKEIIDEWLFEIGKSSEVKLFERSNTNEYDLSFLFKNNKTSKEKQFLEFTAKGTPRNQLFITQIRTTNLKDHVSDIQDVLKCFNCNPSRSKEYR
;
A
#
# COMPACT_ATOMS: atom_id res chain seq x y z
N ILE A 1 4.10 -2.94 -20.70
CA ILE A 1 5.43 -2.66 -20.10
C ILE A 1 5.45 -1.31 -19.36
N GLN A 2 4.61 -0.32 -19.69
CA GLN A 2 4.68 1.03 -19.08
C GLN A 2 3.83 1.28 -17.80
N ALA A 3 2.79 0.49 -17.51
CA ALA A 3 1.98 0.62 -16.29
C ALA A 3 2.70 0.10 -15.03
N ILE A 4 3.57 -0.89 -15.20
CA ILE A 4 4.43 -1.46 -14.16
C ILE A 4 5.38 -0.38 -13.61
N ASP A 5 5.99 0.41 -14.49
CA ASP A 5 6.84 1.53 -14.07
C ASP A 5 6.05 2.62 -13.36
N PHE A 6 4.80 2.89 -13.75
CA PHE A 6 3.95 3.89 -13.08
C PHE A 6 3.56 3.46 -11.65
N GLY A 7 3.09 2.23 -11.48
CA GLY A 7 2.77 1.70 -10.16
C GLY A 7 4.02 1.59 -9.28
N ARG A 8 5.16 1.17 -9.86
CA ARG A 8 6.46 1.18 -9.20
C ARG A 8 6.89 2.58 -8.77
N GLU A 9 6.77 3.59 -9.62
CA GLU A 9 7.09 4.99 -9.31
C GLU A 9 6.17 5.57 -8.23
N THR A 10 4.88 5.22 -8.25
CA THR A 10 3.91 5.64 -7.23
C THR A 10 4.23 5.06 -5.86
N VAL A 11 4.59 3.77 -5.80
CA VAL A 11 4.99 3.09 -4.57
C VAL A 11 6.36 3.56 -4.08
N LEU A 12 7.31 3.81 -4.98
CA LEU A 12 8.70 4.15 -4.63
C LEU A 12 8.91 5.64 -4.32
N LYS A 13 8.26 6.55 -5.03
CA LYS A 13 8.44 8.01 -4.86
C LYS A 13 7.34 8.66 -4.04
N GLY A 14 6.16 8.03 -3.94
CA GLY A 14 4.98 8.64 -3.34
C GLY A 14 4.49 9.85 -4.15
N THR A 15 3.39 10.44 -3.71
CA THR A 15 2.88 11.71 -4.21
C THR A 15 3.32 12.83 -3.28
N LYS A 16 3.80 13.95 -3.85
CA LYS A 16 4.11 15.14 -3.04
C LYS A 16 2.82 15.68 -2.43
N ALA A 17 2.86 16.04 -1.14
CA ALA A 17 1.75 16.71 -0.48
C ALA A 17 1.31 17.94 -1.30
N GLY A 18 -0.01 18.08 -1.53
CA GLY A 18 -0.59 19.17 -2.32
C GLY A 18 -0.55 18.99 -3.84
N HIS A 19 -0.06 17.87 -4.38
CA HIS A 19 -0.04 17.58 -5.81
C HIS A 19 -1.03 16.45 -6.17
N THR A 20 -1.65 16.54 -7.36
CA THR A 20 -2.51 15.49 -7.92
C THR A 20 -1.73 14.19 -8.12
N ILE A 21 -2.39 13.05 -7.95
CA ILE A 21 -1.77 11.76 -8.29
C ILE A 21 -1.57 11.77 -9.81
N ASN A 22 -0.30 11.74 -10.25
CA ASN A 22 0.07 11.80 -11.66
C ASN A 22 -0.25 10.47 -12.35
N ILE A 23 -1.53 10.10 -12.42
CA ILE A 23 -1.97 8.89 -13.13
C ILE A 23 -1.58 9.07 -14.59
N THR A 24 -0.55 8.33 -15.00
CA THR A 24 -0.24 8.21 -16.43
C THR A 24 -1.28 7.26 -16.99
N THR A 25 -2.45 7.81 -17.35
CA THR A 25 -3.50 7.07 -18.05
C THR A 25 -2.92 6.67 -19.40
N TYR A 26 -2.44 5.43 -19.50
CA TYR A 26 -1.99 4.88 -20.78
C TYR A 26 -3.23 4.72 -21.66
N ARG A 27 -3.44 5.76 -22.47
CA ARG A 27 -4.52 6.04 -23.42
C ARG A 27 -5.21 4.77 -23.93
N LEU A 28 -6.52 4.71 -23.68
CA LEU A 28 -7.60 4.36 -24.61
C LEU A 28 -8.91 4.64 -23.85
N ASP A 29 -9.81 5.42 -24.46
CA ASP A 29 -11.12 5.87 -23.94
C ASP A 29 -11.15 7.06 -22.97
N GLU A 30 -11.76 8.17 -23.41
CA GLU A 30 -12.14 9.33 -22.58
C GLU A 30 -13.11 8.95 -21.43
N ARG A 31 -13.68 7.74 -21.50
CA ARG A 31 -14.55 7.15 -20.46
C ARG A 31 -13.78 6.56 -19.27
N SER A 32 -12.47 6.33 -19.41
CA SER A 32 -11.61 5.75 -18.35
C SER A 32 -11.28 6.73 -17.22
N VAL A 33 -11.46 8.04 -17.44
CA VAL A 33 -11.17 9.11 -16.47
C VAL A 33 -12.01 9.00 -15.18
N LYS A 34 -13.14 8.29 -15.22
CA LYS A 34 -14.05 8.13 -14.06
C LYS A 34 -13.86 6.82 -13.28
N LYS A 35 -13.13 5.85 -13.82
CA LYS A 35 -12.98 4.54 -13.15
C LYS A 35 -11.74 4.53 -12.25
N PRO A 36 -11.85 4.06 -11.01
CA PRO A 36 -10.69 3.77 -10.18
C PRO A 36 -9.71 2.86 -10.92
N THR A 37 -8.43 3.22 -10.90
CA THR A 37 -7.34 2.33 -11.34
C THR A 37 -7.08 1.32 -10.23
N TYR A 38 -7.05 0.05 -10.57
CA TYR A 38 -6.71 -1.05 -9.67
C TYR A 38 -5.28 -1.53 -9.99
N ILE A 39 -4.45 -1.67 -8.97
CA ILE A 39 -3.07 -2.17 -9.11
C ILE A 39 -2.83 -3.21 -8.03
N GLU A 40 -2.31 -4.38 -8.40
CA GLU A 40 -1.91 -5.42 -7.46
C GLU A 40 -0.58 -6.08 -7.84
N TYR A 41 0.19 -6.43 -6.81
CA TYR A 41 1.47 -7.10 -6.87
C TYR A 41 1.43 -8.35 -6.01
N GLU A 42 1.83 -9.47 -6.60
CA GLU A 42 2.13 -10.69 -5.87
C GLU A 42 3.66 -10.85 -5.80
N PHE A 43 4.22 -10.99 -4.60
CA PHE A 43 5.66 -11.19 -4.45
C PHE A 43 6.00 -12.13 -3.30
N GLN A 44 7.20 -12.69 -3.34
CA GLN A 44 7.72 -13.56 -2.29
C GLN A 44 8.84 -12.86 -1.50
N HIS A 45 8.80 -12.94 -0.18
CA HIS A 45 9.86 -12.45 0.70
C HIS A 45 10.06 -13.42 1.87
N LYS A 46 11.32 -13.80 2.16
CA LYS A 46 11.68 -14.73 3.25
C LYS A 46 10.85 -16.03 3.27
N GLY A 47 10.52 -16.58 2.09
CA GLY A 47 9.73 -17.81 1.97
C GLY A 47 8.23 -17.66 2.19
N LYS A 48 7.73 -16.42 2.34
CA LYS A 48 6.30 -16.08 2.45
C LYS A 48 5.84 -15.36 1.19
N ASN A 49 4.61 -15.61 0.76
CA ASN A 49 4.00 -14.93 -0.37
C ASN A 49 3.13 -13.79 0.13
N TYR A 50 3.04 -12.72 -0.64
CA TYR A 50 2.26 -11.54 -0.30
C TYR A 50 1.48 -11.05 -1.51
N ALA A 51 0.28 -10.53 -1.26
CA ALA A 51 -0.49 -9.71 -2.20
C ALA A 51 -0.60 -8.30 -1.63
N TYR A 52 -0.11 -7.32 -2.39
CA TYR A 52 -0.25 -5.92 -2.09
C TYR A 52 -0.95 -5.22 -3.24
N GLY A 53 -2.00 -4.47 -2.95
CA GLY A 53 -2.70 -3.72 -3.97
C GLY A 53 -3.38 -2.49 -3.44
N PHE A 54 -3.87 -1.68 -4.37
CA PHE A 54 -4.59 -0.46 -4.09
C PHE A 54 -5.46 -0.05 -5.26
N THR A 55 -6.53 0.67 -4.95
CA THR A 55 -7.37 1.37 -5.92
C THR A 55 -7.18 2.88 -5.76
N LEU A 56 -7.13 3.60 -6.88
CA LEU A 56 -7.00 5.06 -6.85
C LEU A 56 -7.79 5.73 -7.97
N ASN A 57 -8.15 6.99 -7.74
CA ASN A 57 -8.60 7.89 -8.81
C ASN A 57 -7.63 9.09 -8.90
N SER A 58 -7.92 10.06 -9.76
CA SER A 58 -7.06 11.23 -9.98
C SER A 58 -6.84 12.11 -8.73
N LYS A 59 -7.63 11.91 -7.67
CA LYS A 59 -7.62 12.69 -6.43
C LYS A 59 -7.04 11.93 -5.25
N GLU A 60 -7.35 10.64 -5.12
CA GLU A 60 -7.09 9.90 -3.88
C GLU A 60 -6.89 8.40 -4.06
N ILE A 61 -6.29 7.78 -3.05
CA ILE A 61 -6.30 6.34 -2.82
C ILE A 61 -7.65 5.99 -2.20
N ILE A 62 -8.38 5.08 -2.83
CA ILE A 62 -9.71 4.64 -2.38
C ILE A 62 -9.55 3.46 -1.43
N ASP A 63 -8.90 2.40 -1.87
CA ASP A 63 -8.60 1.21 -1.08
C ASP A 63 -7.10 0.87 -1.17
N GLU A 64 -6.56 0.24 -0.13
CA GLU A 64 -5.19 -0.27 -0.10
C GLU A 64 -5.12 -1.47 0.84
N TRP A 65 -4.45 -2.54 0.43
CA TRP A 65 -4.38 -3.75 1.23
C TRP A 65 -3.03 -4.42 1.15
N LEU A 66 -2.73 -5.19 2.19
CA LEU A 66 -1.61 -6.11 2.21
C LEU A 66 -2.01 -7.41 2.91
N PHE A 67 -1.86 -8.52 2.20
CA PHE A 67 -2.09 -9.86 2.71
C PHE A 67 -0.81 -10.70 2.61
N GLU A 68 -0.59 -11.55 3.62
CA GLU A 68 0.34 -12.69 3.52
C GLU A 68 -0.46 -13.91 3.04
N ILE A 69 -0.07 -14.47 1.90
CA ILE A 69 -0.72 -15.63 1.27
C ILE A 69 -0.04 -16.91 1.77
N GLY A 70 -0.77 -17.71 2.54
CA GLY A 70 -0.41 -19.07 2.93
C GLY A 70 -0.92 -20.12 1.95
N LYS A 71 -0.63 -21.40 2.23
CA LYS A 71 -1.07 -22.52 1.37
C LYS A 71 -2.58 -22.76 1.39
N SER A 72 -3.24 -22.41 2.48
CA SER A 72 -4.67 -22.68 2.72
C SER A 72 -5.42 -21.51 3.34
N SER A 73 -4.77 -20.37 3.54
CA SER A 73 -5.34 -19.20 4.20
C SER A 73 -4.56 -17.94 3.83
N GLU A 74 -5.24 -16.80 3.87
CA GLU A 74 -4.63 -15.49 3.75
C GLU A 74 -4.68 -14.77 5.10
N VAL A 75 -3.60 -14.09 5.45
CA VAL A 75 -3.50 -13.28 6.66
C VAL A 75 -3.49 -11.82 6.25
N LYS A 76 -4.56 -11.10 6.58
CA LYS A 76 -4.64 -9.66 6.38
C LYS A 76 -3.68 -8.95 7.33
N LEU A 77 -2.70 -8.26 6.79
CA LEU A 77 -1.72 -7.49 7.56
C LEU A 77 -2.23 -6.08 7.86
N PHE A 78 -2.81 -5.44 6.85
CA PHE A 78 -3.64 -4.25 7.02
C PHE A 78 -4.56 -4.09 5.82
N GLU A 79 -5.59 -3.26 6.01
CA GLU A 79 -6.45 -2.80 4.93
C GLU A 79 -6.88 -1.37 5.22
N ARG A 80 -7.01 -0.60 4.15
CA ARG A 80 -7.57 0.73 4.11
C ARG A 80 -8.74 0.69 3.13
N SER A 81 -9.87 1.23 3.53
CA SER A 81 -11.08 1.32 2.71
C SER A 81 -11.67 2.71 2.78
N ASN A 82 -12.46 3.09 1.77
CA ASN A 82 -13.16 4.38 1.72
C ASN A 82 -12.22 5.58 2.01
N THR A 83 -10.97 5.47 1.56
CA THR A 83 -9.88 6.43 1.76
C THR A 83 -9.42 6.66 3.20
N ASN A 84 -10.23 6.50 4.24
CA ASN A 84 -9.80 6.87 5.61
C ASN A 84 -10.14 5.83 6.68
N GLU A 85 -10.74 4.70 6.30
CA GLU A 85 -11.06 3.62 7.24
C GLU A 85 -9.91 2.62 7.21
N TYR A 86 -9.38 2.25 8.38
CA TYR A 86 -8.22 1.37 8.49
C TYR A 86 -8.51 0.17 9.39
N ASP A 87 -8.27 -1.03 8.89
CA ASP A 87 -8.15 -2.24 9.70
C ASP A 87 -6.66 -2.53 9.94
N LEU A 88 -6.22 -2.21 11.15
CA LEU A 88 -4.86 -2.45 11.63
C LEU A 88 -4.80 -3.56 12.70
N SER A 89 -5.84 -4.41 12.78
CA SER A 89 -5.99 -5.38 13.86
C SER A 89 -4.79 -6.32 14.01
N PHE A 90 -4.23 -6.77 12.87
CA PHE A 90 -3.01 -7.58 12.86
C PHE A 90 -1.81 -6.81 13.41
N LEU A 91 -1.59 -5.57 12.97
CA LEU A 91 -0.51 -4.71 13.47
C LEU A 91 -0.67 -4.44 14.97
N PHE A 92 -1.88 -4.23 15.48
CA PHE A 92 -2.12 -4.05 16.92
C PHE A 92 -1.92 -5.31 17.74
N LYS A 93 -2.18 -6.49 17.18
CA LYS A 93 -1.90 -7.76 17.84
C LYS A 93 -0.40 -8.00 18.01
N ASN A 94 0.36 -7.61 16.99
CA ASN A 94 1.80 -7.82 16.93
C ASN A 94 2.60 -6.75 17.70
N ASN A 95 2.08 -5.53 17.81
CA ASN A 95 2.70 -4.45 18.56
C ASN A 95 1.99 -4.22 19.89
N LYS A 96 2.61 -4.72 20.98
CA LYS A 96 1.94 -4.89 22.28
C LYS A 96 1.89 -3.63 23.11
N THR A 97 2.83 -2.69 22.91
CA THR A 97 2.90 -1.49 23.74
C THR A 97 1.85 -0.47 23.32
N SER A 98 1.32 0.28 24.28
CA SER A 98 0.39 1.38 24.00
C SER A 98 1.00 2.45 23.10
N LYS A 99 2.31 2.70 23.22
CA LYS A 99 3.05 3.65 22.38
C LYS A 99 3.11 3.21 20.92
N GLU A 100 3.40 1.94 20.64
CA GLU A 100 3.42 1.42 19.27
C GLU A 100 2.04 1.53 18.61
N LYS A 101 0.97 1.11 19.32
CA LYS A 101 -0.41 1.19 18.81
C LYS A 101 -0.82 2.62 18.52
N GLN A 102 -0.50 3.55 19.43
CA GLN A 102 -0.78 4.97 19.26
C GLN A 102 -0.03 5.55 18.05
N PHE A 103 1.21 5.15 17.83
CA PHE A 103 2.00 5.60 16.68
C PHE A 103 1.44 5.08 15.34
N LEU A 104 0.97 3.83 15.30
CA LEU A 104 0.26 3.25 14.15
C LEU A 104 -1.04 4.01 13.84
N GLU A 105 -1.85 4.28 14.86
CA GLU A 105 -3.08 5.05 14.70
C GLU A 105 -2.82 6.48 14.19
N PHE A 106 -1.84 7.18 14.77
CA PHE A 106 -1.50 8.53 14.33
C PHE A 106 -0.97 8.54 12.91
N THR A 107 -0.18 7.53 12.52
CA THR A 107 0.30 7.43 11.15
C THR A 107 -0.87 7.21 10.18
N ALA A 108 -1.78 6.29 10.49
CA ALA A 108 -2.96 6.04 9.65
C ALA A 108 -3.85 7.28 9.51
N LYS A 109 -4.17 7.93 10.63
CA LYS A 109 -4.95 9.18 10.67
C LYS A 109 -4.25 10.35 9.97
N GLY A 110 -2.92 10.39 10.03
CA GLY A 110 -2.09 11.42 9.41
C GLY A 110 -1.73 11.14 7.94
N THR A 111 -2.05 9.96 7.41
CA THR A 111 -1.75 9.60 6.02
C THR A 111 -2.66 10.40 5.07
N PRO A 112 -2.09 11.21 4.17
CA PRO A 112 -2.88 11.97 3.21
C PRO A 112 -3.77 11.08 2.33
N ARG A 113 -4.94 11.59 1.93
CA ARG A 113 -5.88 10.88 1.04
C ARG A 113 -5.25 10.47 -0.29
N ASN A 114 -4.32 11.27 -0.79
CA ASN A 114 -3.63 11.03 -2.06
C ASN A 114 -2.34 10.20 -1.92
N GLN A 115 -2.04 9.66 -0.74
CA GLN A 115 -0.81 8.93 -0.45
C GLN A 115 -1.11 7.54 0.10
N LEU A 116 -0.33 6.55 -0.32
CA LEU A 116 -0.40 5.18 0.18
C LEU A 116 0.07 5.12 1.64
N PHE A 117 -0.64 4.36 2.46
CA PHE A 117 -0.29 4.09 3.84
C PHE A 117 1.05 3.38 3.93
N ILE A 118 1.35 2.42 3.04
CA ILE A 118 2.65 1.74 3.05
C ILE A 118 3.82 2.71 2.78
N THR A 119 3.60 3.73 1.95
CA THR A 119 4.59 4.78 1.71
C THR A 119 4.78 5.61 2.97
N GLN A 120 3.69 6.01 3.64
CA GLN A 120 3.77 6.75 4.89
C GLN A 120 4.48 5.95 5.99
N ILE A 121 4.23 4.65 6.07
CA ILE A 121 4.93 3.74 6.96
C ILE A 121 6.44 3.75 6.67
N ARG A 122 6.83 3.73 5.39
CA ARG A 122 8.22 3.71 4.95
C ARG A 122 8.98 5.00 5.26
N THR A 123 8.32 6.15 5.06
CA THR A 123 8.92 7.49 5.19
C THR A 123 8.92 8.01 6.62
N THR A 124 8.02 7.52 7.47
CA THR A 124 8.00 7.83 8.90
C THR A 124 9.01 6.96 9.63
N ASN A 125 9.56 7.42 10.76
CA ASN A 125 10.42 6.63 11.65
C ASN A 125 9.67 5.47 12.36
N LEU A 126 8.60 4.94 11.77
CA LEU A 126 7.90 3.74 12.21
C LEU A 126 8.85 2.55 12.37
N LYS A 127 9.89 2.51 11.55
CA LYS A 127 11.01 1.58 11.60
C LYS A 127 11.75 1.55 12.95
N ASP A 128 11.83 2.69 13.63
CA ASP A 128 12.53 2.85 14.90
C ASP A 128 11.62 2.61 16.10
N HIS A 129 10.31 2.46 15.85
CA HIS A 129 9.29 2.41 16.88
C HIS A 129 8.38 1.18 16.81
N VAL A 130 8.43 0.38 15.74
CA VAL A 130 7.54 -0.76 15.49
C VAL A 130 8.35 -1.94 14.95
N SER A 131 8.38 -3.02 15.72
CA SER A 131 9.31 -4.16 15.52
C SER A 131 8.99 -4.98 14.26
N ASP A 132 7.71 -5.23 13.99
CA ASP A 132 7.27 -6.20 12.98
C ASP A 132 6.99 -5.59 11.59
N ILE A 133 6.97 -4.26 11.49
CA ILE A 133 6.68 -3.57 10.22
C ILE A 133 7.87 -3.59 9.26
N GLN A 134 9.07 -3.85 9.78
CA GLN A 134 10.33 -3.93 9.04
C GLN A 134 10.30 -4.99 7.95
N ASP A 135 9.71 -6.16 8.24
CA ASP A 135 9.69 -7.27 7.29
C ASP A 135 8.72 -7.01 6.13
N VAL A 136 7.60 -6.34 6.40
CA VAL A 136 6.64 -5.87 5.39
C VAL A 136 7.25 -4.79 4.48
N LEU A 137 8.01 -3.85 5.05
CA LEU A 137 8.61 -2.75 4.30
C LEU A 137 9.82 -3.16 3.46
N LYS A 138 10.59 -4.16 3.90
CA LYS A 138 11.75 -4.67 3.15
C LYS A 138 11.35 -5.39 1.86
N CYS A 139 10.12 -5.87 1.77
CA CYS A 139 9.56 -6.48 0.57
C CYS A 139 9.58 -5.56 -0.66
N PHE A 140 9.36 -4.25 -0.49
CA PHE A 140 9.29 -3.30 -1.62
C PHE A 140 10.65 -2.82 -2.14
N ASN A 141 11.73 -3.18 -1.44
CA ASN A 141 13.09 -3.00 -1.95
C ASN A 141 13.57 -4.21 -2.77
N CYS A 142 12.84 -5.34 -2.73
CA CYS A 142 13.13 -6.50 -3.56
C CYS A 142 12.32 -6.41 -4.85
N ASN A 143 13.02 -6.57 -5.97
CA ASN A 143 12.49 -6.54 -7.33
C ASN A 143 11.23 -7.43 -7.43
N PRO A 144 10.01 -6.88 -7.65
CA PRO A 144 8.80 -7.69 -7.71
C PRO A 144 8.84 -8.55 -8.97
N SER A 145 8.92 -9.87 -8.78
CA SER A 145 9.15 -10.83 -9.86
C SER A 145 7.92 -11.05 -10.75
N ARG A 146 6.72 -10.65 -10.33
CA ARG A 146 5.47 -10.73 -11.12
C ARG A 146 4.46 -9.66 -10.68
N SER A 147 3.87 -8.96 -11.64
CA SER A 147 2.68 -8.13 -11.46
C SER A 147 1.57 -8.68 -12.35
N LYS A 148 0.33 -8.69 -11.86
CA LYS A 148 -0.85 -9.00 -12.66
C LYS A 148 -1.71 -7.75 -12.70
N GLU A 149 -1.92 -7.23 -13.90
CA GLU A 149 -2.77 -6.06 -14.14
C GLU A 149 -4.15 -6.57 -14.57
N TYR A 150 -5.17 -6.33 -13.75
CA TYR A 150 -6.57 -6.64 -14.08
C TYR A 150 -7.29 -5.33 -14.37
N ARG A 151 -7.82 -5.21 -15.59
CA ARG A 151 -8.62 -4.07 -16.08
C ARG A 151 -10.10 -4.23 -15.75
#